data_AF-A0A6C0K143-F1
#
_entry.id   AF-A0A6C0K143-F1
#
_cell.length_a   1.000
_cell.length_b   1.000
_cell.length_c   1.000
_cell.angle_alpha   90.00
_cell.angle_beta   90.00
_cell.angle_gamma   90.00
#
_symmetry.space_group_name_H-M   'P 1'
#
loop_
_entity.id
_entity.type
_entity.pdbx_description
1 polymer ?
#
loop_
_entity_poly.entity_id
_entity_poly.type
_entity_poly.pdbx_seq_one_letter_code
_entity_poly.pdbx_strand_id
1 'polypeptide(L)'
;MNKTSIFIIIGLLSGIINGLTGLGHAGAILIGLTLSNTISNYSTIIGTTLYSQLLPVVAFGVWEFYKRGQIDFYAGNIILTCLVFSVFIGAWLKQFVSNKITKTTTAILLLLTAFKFLLDVYNE
;
A
#
# COMPACT_ATOMS: atom_id res chain seq x y z
N MET A 1 -15.44 -17.69 -7.59
CA MET A 1 -15.56 -16.22 -7.48
C MET A 1 -15.35 -15.60 -8.85
N ASN A 2 -16.16 -14.60 -9.23
CA ASN A 2 -15.99 -13.90 -10.51
C ASN A 2 -14.77 -12.95 -10.45
N LYS A 3 -14.06 -12.72 -11.56
CA LYS A 3 -12.83 -11.92 -11.62
C LYS A 3 -13.02 -10.50 -11.06
N THR A 4 -14.14 -9.87 -11.39
CA THR A 4 -14.52 -8.54 -10.91
C THR A 4 -14.63 -8.48 -9.38
N SER A 5 -15.25 -9.48 -8.76
CA SER A 5 -15.39 -9.54 -7.29
C SER A 5 -14.04 -9.62 -6.59
N ILE A 6 -13.08 -10.34 -7.18
CA ILE A 6 -11.71 -10.43 -6.67
C ILE A 6 -11.04 -9.05 -6.69
N PHE A 7 -11.14 -8.32 -7.80
CA PHE A 7 -10.55 -6.98 -7.93
C PHE A 7 -11.13 -5.96 -6.95
N ILE A 8 -12.44 -6.00 -6.73
CA ILE A 8 -13.11 -5.13 -5.74
C ILE A 8 -12.58 -5.41 -4.33
N ILE A 9 -12.52 -6.69 -3.93
CA ILE A 9 -12.03 -7.08 -2.61
C ILE A 9 -10.57 -6.65 -2.43
N ILE A 10 -9.73 -6.86 -3.45
CA ILE A 10 -8.33 -6.43 -3.44
C ILE A 10 -8.24 -4.91 -3.28
N GLY A 11 -8.97 -4.12 -4.08
CA GLY A 11 -8.92 -2.66 -4.01
C GLY A 11 -9.41 -2.11 -2.66
N LEU A 12 -10.47 -2.69 -2.10
CA LEU A 12 -10.99 -2.28 -0.78
C LEU A 12 -10.02 -2.62 0.35
N LEU A 13 -9.56 -3.88 0.42
CA LEU A 13 -8.68 -4.32 1.50
C LEU A 13 -7.30 -3.66 1.41
N SER A 14 -6.70 -3.64 0.23
CA SER A 14 -5.38 -3.02 0.03
C SER A 14 -5.41 -1.53 0.37
N GLY A 15 -6.46 -0.80 0.00
CA GLY A 15 -6.55 0.62 0.32
C GLY A 15 -6.75 0.89 1.80
N ILE A 16 -7.64 0.17 2.51
CA ILE A 16 -7.77 0.31 3.98
C ILE A 16 -6.45 0.03 4.67
N ILE A 17 -5.77 -1.06 4.29
CA ILE A 17 -4.47 -1.44 4.87
C ILE A 17 -3.43 -0.36 4.59
N ASN A 18 -3.32 0.11 3.35
CA ASN A 18 -2.38 1.16 2.95
C ASN A 18 -2.64 2.47 3.71
N GLY A 19 -3.90 2.90 3.84
CA GLY A 19 -4.27 4.09 4.62
C GLY A 19 -3.93 3.95 6.11
N LEU A 20 -4.15 2.78 6.70
CA LEU A 20 -3.86 2.52 8.11
C LEU A 20 -2.36 2.43 8.41
N THR A 21 -1.58 1.87 7.50
CA THR A 21 -0.18 1.49 7.76
C THR A 21 0.84 2.35 7.04
N GLY A 22 0.45 3.07 5.98
CA GLY A 22 1.35 3.74 5.04
C GLY A 22 2.12 2.76 4.14
N LEU A 23 1.78 1.47 4.21
CA LEU A 23 2.54 0.36 3.65
C LEU A 23 1.96 -0.03 2.28
N GLY A 24 2.14 0.87 1.31
CA GLY A 24 1.94 0.61 -0.10
C GLY A 24 3.27 0.31 -0.81
N HIS A 25 3.38 0.66 -2.09
CA HIS A 25 4.64 0.63 -2.85
C HIS A 25 5.79 1.46 -2.23
N ALA A 26 5.52 2.30 -1.23
CA ALA A 26 6.51 3.08 -0.49
C ALA A 26 6.90 2.47 0.86
N GLY A 27 6.75 1.16 1.03
CA GLY A 27 7.25 0.47 2.23
C GLY A 27 8.71 0.83 2.55
N ALA A 28 9.55 1.02 1.52
CA ALA A 28 10.93 1.49 1.71
C ALA A 28 11.04 2.87 2.37
N ILE A 29 10.17 3.82 2.01
CA ILE A 29 10.13 5.17 2.60
C ILE A 29 9.65 5.08 4.06
N LEU A 30 8.59 4.30 4.32
CA LEU A 30 8.08 4.08 5.68
C LEU A 30 9.17 3.49 6.60
N ILE A 31 9.89 2.48 6.12
CA ILE A 31 11.00 1.84 6.83
C ILE A 31 12.13 2.84 7.06
N GLY A 32 12.56 3.56 6.01
CA GLY A 32 13.64 4.53 6.09
C GLY A 32 13.35 5.64 7.10
N LEU A 33 12.16 6.24 7.03
CA LEU A 33 11.75 7.28 7.98
C LEU A 33 11.63 6.73 9.42
N THR A 34 11.14 5.50 9.59
CA THR A 34 11.07 4.86 10.91
C THR A 34 12.45 4.60 11.51
N LEU A 35 13.41 4.12 10.69
CA LEU A 35 14.77 3.84 11.13
C LEU A 35 15.58 5.11 11.38
N SER A 36 15.33 6.16 10.60
CA SER A 36 16.03 7.44 10.71
C SER A 36 15.81 8.16 12.05
N ASN A 37 14.72 7.82 12.77
CA ASN A 37 14.25 8.54 13.97
C ASN A 37 14.14 10.07 13.79
N THR A 38 14.07 10.57 12.56
CA THR A 38 14.02 12.02 12.26
C THR A 38 12.65 12.62 12.58
N ILE A 39 11.59 11.82 12.50
CA ILE A 39 10.21 12.20 12.85
C ILE A 39 9.80 11.36 14.07
N SER A 40 9.42 12.02 15.17
CA SER A 40 9.07 11.33 16.42
C SER A 40 7.66 10.71 16.39
N ASN A 41 6.73 11.31 15.66
CA ASN A 41 5.35 10.85 15.59
C ASN A 41 5.14 9.84 14.45
N TYR A 42 4.77 8.60 14.80
CA TYR A 42 4.58 7.53 13.82
C TYR A 42 3.43 7.79 12.83
N SER A 43 2.35 8.47 13.24
CA SER A 43 1.27 8.85 12.32
C SER A 43 1.75 9.88 11.29
N THR A 44 2.65 10.78 11.68
CA THR A 44 3.29 11.74 10.75
C THR A 44 4.21 11.04 9.75
N ILE A 45 4.94 10.00 10.18
CA ILE A 45 5.74 9.14 9.28
C ILE A 45 4.82 8.49 8.22
N ILE A 46 3.69 7.91 8.65
CA ILE A 46 2.71 7.30 7.74
C ILE A 46 2.16 8.34 6.74
N GLY A 47 1.72 9.50 7.23
CA GLY A 47 1.20 10.58 6.38
C GLY A 47 2.23 11.09 5.36
N THR A 48 3.48 11.25 5.79
CA THR A 48 4.60 11.68 4.91
C THR A 48 4.87 10.63 3.84
N THR A 49 4.83 9.35 4.21
CA THR A 49 4.97 8.23 3.27
C THR A 49 3.86 8.27 2.22
N LEU A 50 2.59 8.37 2.64
CA LEU A 50 1.45 8.47 1.70
C LEU A 50 1.57 9.69 0.78
N TYR A 51 1.96 10.85 1.32
CA TYR A 51 2.15 12.07 0.53
C TYR A 51 3.26 11.91 -0.53
N SER A 52 4.37 11.28 -0.18
CA SER A 52 5.49 11.07 -1.10
C SER A 52 5.13 10.21 -2.33
N GLN A 53 4.04 9.44 -2.24
CA GLN A 53 3.53 8.58 -3.32
C GLN A 53 2.45 9.24 -4.17
N LEU A 54 2.19 10.53 -3.97
CA LEU A 54 1.23 11.23 -4.79
C LEU A 54 1.57 11.10 -6.28
N LEU A 55 0.55 11.41 -7.08
CA LEU A 55 0.46 11.25 -8.52
C LEU A 55 1.78 11.37 -9.30
N PRO A 56 2.67 12.37 -9.11
CA PRO A 56 3.91 12.46 -9.88
C PRO A 56 4.79 11.20 -9.83
N VAL A 57 5.03 10.62 -8.65
CA VAL A 57 5.97 9.48 -8.51
C VAL A 57 5.41 8.23 -9.17
N VAL A 58 4.13 7.93 -8.89
CA VAL A 58 3.47 6.72 -9.40
C VAL A 58 3.18 6.86 -10.90
N ALA A 59 2.87 8.07 -11.40
CA ALA A 59 2.60 8.30 -12.81
C ALA A 59 3.81 7.99 -13.71
N PHE A 60 5.03 8.35 -13.30
CA PHE A 60 6.24 8.01 -14.07
C PHE A 60 6.46 6.49 -14.15
N GLY A 61 6.15 5.75 -13.08
CA GLY A 61 6.18 4.28 -13.11
C GLY A 61 5.17 3.69 -14.08
N VAL A 62 3.91 4.15 -14.00
CA VAL A 62 2.84 3.73 -14.92
C VAL A 62 3.19 4.02 -16.37
N TRP A 63 3.75 5.20 -16.66
CA TRP A 63 4.17 5.59 -18.01
C TRP A 63 5.12 4.58 -18.65
N GLU A 64 6.06 4.06 -17.88
CA GLU A 64 7.07 3.15 -18.38
C GLU A 64 6.51 1.74 -18.68
N PHE A 65 5.55 1.26 -17.89
CA PHE A 65 4.80 0.02 -18.19
C PHE A 65 3.76 0.21 -19.30
N TYR A 66 3.18 1.40 -19.40
CA TYR A 66 2.26 1.76 -20.47
C TYR A 66 2.93 1.65 -21.83
N LYS A 67 4.15 2.20 -21.96
CA LYS A 67 4.96 2.10 -23.18
C LYS A 67 5.24 0.66 -23.61
N ARG A 68 5.29 -0.29 -22.68
CA ARG A 68 5.50 -1.72 -22.95
C ARG A 68 4.21 -2.49 -23.21
N GLY A 69 3.04 -1.86 -23.15
CA GLY A 69 1.74 -2.54 -23.26
C GLY A 69 1.44 -3.47 -22.09
N GLN A 70 2.07 -3.26 -20.93
CA GLN A 70 2.01 -4.16 -19.76
C GLN A 70 1.02 -3.65 -18.70
N ILE A 71 -0.16 -3.17 -19.14
CA ILE A 71 -1.20 -2.66 -18.23
C ILE A 71 -2.54 -3.28 -18.58
N ASP A 72 -3.14 -3.97 -17.60
CA ASP A 72 -4.55 -4.35 -17.65
C ASP A 72 -5.41 -3.17 -17.13
N PHE A 73 -5.97 -2.41 -18.07
CA PHE A 73 -6.80 -1.25 -17.75
C PHE A 73 -8.15 -1.63 -17.12
N TYR A 74 -8.68 -2.82 -17.40
CA TYR A 74 -9.95 -3.25 -16.83
C TYR A 74 -9.79 -3.52 -15.32
N ALA A 75 -8.80 -4.34 -14.96
CA ALA A 75 -8.47 -4.58 -13.55
C ALA A 75 -8.02 -3.30 -12.85
N GLY A 76 -7.16 -2.51 -13.50
CA GLY A 76 -6.62 -1.26 -12.96
C GLY A 76 -7.69 -0.24 -12.59
N ASN A 77 -8.67 0.00 -13.45
CA ASN A 77 -9.73 0.98 -13.20
C ASN A 77 -10.68 0.58 -12.06
N ILE A 78 -11.01 -0.71 -11.96
CA ILE A 78 -11.84 -1.23 -10.85
C ILE A 78 -11.10 -1.05 -9.53
N ILE A 79 -9.83 -1.48 -9.46
CA ILE A 79 -9.01 -1.38 -8.26
C ILE A 79 -8.82 0.09 -7.88
N LEU A 80 -8.48 0.97 -8.85
CA LEU A 80 -8.31 2.41 -8.63
C LEU A 80 -9.55 3.02 -7.97
N THR A 81 -10.73 2.73 -8.51
CA THR A 81 -11.99 3.29 -8.00
C THR A 81 -12.22 2.86 -6.55
N CYS A 82 -12.09 1.58 -6.25
CA CYS A 82 -12.22 1.07 -4.88
C CYS A 82 -11.16 1.64 -3.93
N LEU A 83 -9.92 1.78 -4.42
CA LEU A 83 -8.75 2.18 -3.63
C LEU A 83 -8.84 3.62 -3.16
N VAL A 84 -9.34 4.55 -3.99
CA VAL A 84 -9.50 5.96 -3.62
C VAL A 84 -10.38 6.11 -2.37
N PHE A 85 -11.51 5.40 -2.31
CA PHE A 85 -12.41 5.45 -1.15
C PHE A 85 -11.83 4.70 0.05
N SER A 86 -11.25 3.53 -0.15
CA SER A 86 -10.79 2.67 0.93
C SER A 86 -9.53 3.19 1.61
N VAL A 87 -8.61 3.83 0.88
CA VAL A 87 -7.43 4.52 1.46
C VAL A 87 -7.85 5.66 2.35
N PHE A 88 -8.82 6.48 1.93
CA PHE A 88 -9.33 7.56 2.76
C PHE A 88 -9.89 7.02 4.08
N ILE A 89 -10.70 5.95 4.03
CA ILE A 89 -11.26 5.31 5.22
C ILE A 89 -10.13 4.77 6.12
N GLY A 90 -9.13 4.09 5.55
CA GLY A 90 -7.99 3.57 6.31
C GLY A 90 -7.18 4.66 7.00
N ALA A 91 -6.89 5.76 6.30
CA ALA A 91 -6.18 6.90 6.85
C ALA A 91 -6.99 7.61 7.94
N TRP A 92 -8.30 7.75 7.75
CA TRP A 92 -9.20 8.29 8.78
C TRP A 92 -9.25 7.40 10.02
N LEU A 93 -9.36 6.08 9.85
CA LEU A 93 -9.38 5.12 10.96
C LEU A 93 -8.10 5.15 11.80
N LYS A 94 -6.98 5.60 11.23
CA LYS A 94 -5.69 5.64 11.94
C LYS A 94 -5.74 6.44 13.24
N GLN A 95 -6.58 7.48 13.33
CA GLN A 95 -6.71 8.29 14.54
C GLN A 95 -7.30 7.53 15.74
N PHE A 96 -8.02 6.44 15.48
CA PHE A 96 -8.63 5.60 16.52
C PHE A 96 -7.78 4.38 16.88
N VAL A 97 -6.66 4.16 16.19
CA VAL A 97 -5.80 2.96 16.36
C VAL A 97 -4.45 3.34 16.97
N SER A 98 -4.11 2.70 18.08
CA SER A 98 -2.84 2.94 18.78
C SER A 98 -1.63 2.65 17.90
N ASN A 99 -0.54 3.39 18.13
CA ASN A 99 0.71 3.20 17.39
C ASN A 99 1.31 1.81 17.56
N LYS A 100 1.10 1.18 18.73
CA LYS A 100 1.54 -0.20 18.97
C LYS A 100 0.87 -1.16 18.00
N ILE A 101 -0.46 -1.10 17.88
CA ILE A 101 -1.23 -1.99 16.98
C ILE A 101 -0.80 -1.75 15.53
N THR A 102 -0.73 -0.49 15.08
CA THR A 102 -0.36 -0.19 13.70
C THR A 102 1.05 -0.69 13.36
N LYS A 103 2.04 -0.49 14.25
CA LYS A 103 3.41 -1.00 14.06
C LYS A 103 3.45 -2.53 14.01
N THR A 104 2.71 -3.20 14.89
CA THR A 104 2.65 -4.67 14.91
C THR A 104 2.00 -5.22 13.64
N THR A 105 0.85 -4.68 13.22
CA THR A 105 0.16 -5.12 11.99
C THR A 105 1.02 -4.87 10.75
N THR A 106 1.68 -3.70 10.69
CA THR A 106 2.67 -3.35 9.67
C THR A 106 3.79 -4.40 9.57
N ALA A 107 4.39 -4.76 10.70
CA ALA A 107 5.47 -5.75 10.75
C ALA A 107 5.01 -7.15 10.32
N ILE A 108 3.82 -7.58 10.75
CA ILE A 108 3.25 -8.87 10.36
C ILE A 108 3.00 -8.92 8.85
N LEU A 109 2.43 -7.87 8.26
CA LEU A 109 2.18 -7.79 6.81
C LEU A 109 3.49 -7.88 6.01
N LEU A 110 4.55 -7.21 6.47
CA LEU A 110 5.88 -7.27 5.87
C LEU A 110 6.46 -8.70 5.93
N LEU A 111 6.31 -9.40 7.05
CA LEU A 111 6.78 -10.78 7.18
C LEU A 111 6.00 -11.74 6.28
N LEU A 112 4.67 -11.60 6.22
CA LEU A 112 3.82 -12.43 5.37
C LEU A 112 4.15 -12.23 3.88
N THR A 113 4.34 -10.98 3.45
CA THR A 113 4.71 -10.66 2.06
C THR A 113 6.11 -11.18 1.72
N ALA A 114 7.10 -10.98 2.60
CA ALA A 114 8.44 -11.55 2.43
C ALA A 114 8.41 -13.08 2.32
N PHE A 115 7.64 -13.75 3.19
CA PHE A 115 7.51 -15.21 3.15
C PHE A 115 6.82 -15.69 1.87
N LYS A 116 5.78 -15.00 1.41
CA LYS A 116 5.09 -15.32 0.15
C LYS A 116 6.04 -15.20 -1.05
N PHE A 117 6.84 -14.13 -1.14
CA PHE A 117 7.83 -13.99 -2.22
C PHE A 117 8.88 -15.09 -2.20
N LEU A 118 9.38 -15.49 -1.01
CA LEU A 118 10.30 -16.61 -0.89
C LEU A 118 9.70 -17.93 -1.39
N LEU A 119 8.42 -18.18 -1.08
CA LEU A 119 7.71 -19.35 -1.59
C LEU A 119 7.52 -19.30 -3.11
N ASP A 120 7.22 -18.13 -3.66
CA ASP A 120 7.04 -17.98 -5.11
C ASP A 120 8.36 -18.25 -5.85
N VAL A 121 9.48 -17.70 -5.37
CA VAL A 121 10.83 -17.99 -5.92
C VAL A 121 11.20 -19.46 -5.82
N TYR A 122 10.77 -20.17 -4.78
CA TYR A 122 11.04 -21.61 -4.64
C TYR A 122 10.21 -22.48 -5.60
N ASN A 123 9.03 -22.01 -6.02
CA ASN A 123 8.11 -22.74 -6.90
C ASN A 123 8.27 -22.39 -8.39
N GLU A 124 9.09 -21.39 -8.73
CA GLU A 124 9.55 -21.07 -10.09
C GLU A 124 10.72 -21.97 -10.50
#